data_AF-A0A950EN91-F1
#
_entry.id   AF-A0A950EN91-F1
#
_cell.length_a   1.000
_cell.length_b   1.000
_cell.length_c   1.000
_cell.angle_alpha   90.00
_cell.angle_beta   90.00
_cell.angle_gamma   90.00
#
_symmetry.space_group_name_H-M   'P 1'
#
loop_
_entity.id
_entity.type
_entity.pdbx_description
1 polymer ?
#
loop_
_entity_poly.entity_id
_entity_poly.type
_entity_poly.pdbx_seq_one_letter_code
_entity_poly.pdbx_strand_id
1 'polypeptide(L)'
;MTTSTHVAKQPLSSLAVAAIGVVFGDIGTSPLYSLKEAFSPSHGIPLNETSILGVISLLFWAIVIVVSVKYVLFVMRADNNGEGGVLALMALAMRSFRRKSKAAALITALGIFGSCMFYGDAVITPAISVISAVEGLEIAAPKLSHLVLPLTMVILIALFWIQRHGTA
;
A
#
# COMPACT_ATOMS: atom_id res chain seq x y z
N MET A 1 -1.18 14.75 42.57
CA MET A 1 0.07 15.10 41.86
C MET A 1 -0.03 14.47 40.48
N THR A 2 -0.52 15.22 39.50
CA THR A 2 -0.74 14.75 38.12
C THR A 2 0.50 15.07 37.29
N THR A 3 1.30 14.06 36.96
CA THR A 3 2.43 14.19 36.03
C THR A 3 1.91 14.35 34.61
N SER A 4 1.89 15.60 34.13
CA SER A 4 1.74 15.93 32.72
C SER A 4 3.00 15.50 31.96
N THR A 5 2.93 14.39 31.23
CA THR A 5 3.96 13.99 30.27
C THR A 5 3.96 14.98 29.10
N HIS A 6 4.99 15.83 29.03
CA HIS A 6 5.25 16.67 27.87
C HIS A 6 5.58 15.78 26.66
N VAL A 7 4.63 15.65 25.73
CA VAL A 7 4.90 15.11 24.39
C VAL A 7 5.78 16.13 23.68
N ALA A 8 7.05 15.79 23.45
CA ALA A 8 7.96 16.62 22.68
C ALA A 8 7.38 16.80 21.26
N LYS A 9 7.16 18.06 20.84
CA LYS A 9 6.69 18.38 19.49
C LYS A 9 7.79 17.97 18.50
N GLN A 10 7.63 16.82 17.85
CA GLN A 10 8.53 16.43 16.76
C GLN A 10 8.49 17.53 15.67
N PRO A 11 9.65 17.93 15.13
CA PRO A 11 9.69 18.98 14.13
C PRO A 11 8.94 18.52 12.87
N LEU A 12 8.11 19.40 12.33
CA LEU A 12 7.22 19.13 11.20
C LEU A 12 7.97 18.58 9.96
N SER A 13 9.24 18.96 9.81
CA SER A 13 10.15 18.45 8.77
C SER A 13 10.47 16.97 8.94
N SER A 14 10.71 16.50 10.17
CA SER A 14 10.97 15.08 10.45
C SER A 14 9.74 14.23 10.13
N LEU A 15 8.55 14.72 10.49
CA LEU A 15 7.29 14.04 10.18
C LEU A 15 7.04 13.98 8.67
N ALA A 16 7.31 15.08 7.95
CA ALA A 16 7.14 15.14 6.50
C ALA A 16 8.09 14.18 5.77
N VAL A 17 9.36 14.12 6.18
CA VAL A 17 10.34 13.19 5.59
C VAL A 17 9.93 11.73 5.87
N ALA A 18 9.51 11.42 7.09
CA ALA A 18 9.01 10.09 7.44
C ALA A 18 7.77 9.71 6.60
N ALA A 19 6.80 10.61 6.47
CA ALA A 19 5.60 10.38 5.67
C ALA A 19 5.92 10.17 4.18
N ILE A 20 6.81 10.97 3.60
CA ILE A 20 7.28 10.79 2.22
C ILE A 20 7.95 9.43 2.07
N GLY A 21 8.83 9.04 3.01
CA GLY A 21 9.51 7.75 2.98
C GLY A 21 8.54 6.57 2.99
N VAL A 22 7.50 6.63 3.82
CA VAL A 22 6.45 5.60 3.86
C VAL A 22 5.67 5.54 2.55
N VAL A 23 5.21 6.68 2.03
CA VAL A 23 4.44 6.75 0.79
C VAL A 23 5.26 6.27 -0.42
N PHE A 24 6.53 6.66 -0.50
CA PHE A 24 7.41 6.25 -1.59
C PHE A 24 7.76 4.76 -1.50
N GLY A 25 7.89 4.22 -0.29
CA GLY A 25 8.08 2.79 -0.06
C GLY A 25 6.89 1.97 -0.56
N ASP A 26 5.68 2.37 -0.21
CA ASP A 26 4.45 1.70 -0.63
C ASP A 26 4.29 1.72 -2.17
N ILE A 27 4.39 2.89 -2.78
CA ILE A 27 4.27 3.07 -4.24
C ILE A 27 5.38 2.30 -5.00
N GLY A 28 6.59 2.27 -4.46
CA GLY A 28 7.76 1.70 -5.13
C GLY A 28 7.81 0.17 -5.14
N THR A 29 7.18 -0.49 -4.17
CA THR A 29 7.19 -1.97 -4.11
C THR A 29 6.26 -2.61 -5.13
N SER A 30 5.17 -1.92 -5.51
CA SER A 30 4.16 -2.47 -6.41
C SER A 30 4.63 -2.80 -7.82
N PRO A 31 5.42 -1.92 -8.47
CA PRO A 31 6.06 -2.24 -9.74
C PRO A 31 7.02 -3.43 -9.67
N LEU A 32 7.74 -3.61 -8.56
CA LEU A 32 8.76 -4.66 -8.44
C LEU A 32 8.11 -6.06 -8.46
N TYR A 33 7.09 -6.30 -7.65
CA TYR A 33 6.40 -7.59 -7.67
C TYR A 33 5.56 -7.77 -8.95
N SER A 34 4.99 -6.68 -9.49
CA SER A 34 4.20 -6.76 -10.73
C SER A 34 5.08 -7.13 -11.93
N LEU A 35 6.31 -6.60 -11.99
CA LEU A 35 7.27 -6.94 -13.03
C LEU A 35 7.71 -8.41 -12.91
N LYS A 36 7.98 -8.87 -11.68
CA LYS A 36 8.28 -10.30 -11.42
C LYS A 36 7.15 -11.19 -11.91
N GLU A 37 5.92 -10.86 -11.55
CA GLU A 37 4.73 -11.66 -11.88
C GLU A 37 4.44 -11.67 -13.38
N ALA A 38 4.63 -10.53 -14.06
CA ALA A 38 4.44 -10.41 -15.51
C ALA A 38 5.34 -11.38 -16.30
N PHE A 39 6.55 -11.65 -15.81
CA PHE A 39 7.51 -12.56 -16.44
C PHE A 39 7.65 -13.91 -15.73
N SER A 40 6.65 -14.30 -14.94
CA SER A 40 6.62 -15.59 -14.26
C SER A 40 6.76 -16.75 -15.27
N PRO A 41 7.60 -17.77 -15.02
CA PRO A 41 7.77 -18.91 -15.92
C PRO A 41 6.50 -19.75 -16.15
N SER A 42 5.53 -19.70 -15.22
CA SER A 42 4.33 -20.54 -15.25
C SER A 42 3.14 -19.94 -16.01
N HIS A 43 2.97 -18.62 -15.94
CA HIS A 43 1.81 -17.91 -16.53
C HIS A 43 2.15 -16.51 -17.06
N GLY A 44 3.43 -16.14 -17.08
CA GLY A 44 3.91 -14.85 -17.56
C GLY A 44 4.07 -14.80 -19.08
N ILE A 45 4.42 -13.61 -19.57
CA ILE A 45 4.74 -13.39 -20.98
C ILE A 45 6.21 -13.75 -21.27
N PRO A 46 6.55 -14.08 -22.53
CA PRO A 46 7.92 -14.40 -22.90
C PRO A 46 8.89 -13.25 -22.59
N LEU A 47 10.07 -13.60 -22.07
CA LEU A 47 11.18 -12.67 -21.87
C LEU A 47 11.81 -12.29 -23.23
N ASN A 48 11.19 -11.35 -23.94
CA ASN A 48 11.73 -10.75 -25.15
C ASN A 48 11.72 -9.21 -25.05
N GLU A 49 12.56 -8.55 -25.86
CA GLU A 49 12.75 -7.10 -25.83
C GLU A 49 11.42 -6.33 -25.96
N THR A 50 10.54 -6.77 -26.85
CA THR A 50 9.23 -6.16 -27.07
C THR A 50 8.33 -6.23 -25.82
N SER A 51 8.32 -7.38 -25.12
CA SER A 51 7.53 -7.57 -23.91
C SER A 51 8.08 -6.75 -22.74
N ILE A 52 9.40 -6.66 -22.63
CA ILE A 52 10.07 -5.83 -21.60
C ILE A 52 9.68 -4.36 -21.78
N LEU A 53 9.82 -3.83 -23.00
CA LEU A 53 9.45 -2.44 -23.30
C LEU A 53 7.94 -2.21 -23.11
N GLY A 54 7.10 -3.18 -23.49
CA GLY A 54 5.66 -3.13 -23.28
C GLY A 54 5.27 -3.04 -21.80
N VAL A 55 5.81 -3.92 -20.96
CA VAL A 55 5.51 -3.93 -19.51
C VAL A 55 6.04 -2.68 -18.82
N ILE A 56 7.27 -2.25 -19.12
CA ILE A 56 7.83 -1.01 -18.55
C ILE A 56 7.00 0.20 -18.96
N SER A 57 6.56 0.28 -20.22
CA SER A 57 5.67 1.36 -20.70
C SER A 57 4.33 1.36 -19.97
N LEU A 58 3.72 0.18 -19.78
CA LEU A 58 2.48 0.05 -19.03
C LEU A 58 2.63 0.47 -17.57
N LEU A 59 3.72 0.06 -16.91
CA LEU A 59 4.03 0.48 -15.53
C LEU A 59 4.23 2.00 -15.45
N PHE A 60 4.98 2.57 -16.38
CA PHE A 60 5.20 4.01 -16.45
C PHE A 60 3.87 4.76 -16.58
N TRP A 61 3.04 4.41 -17.56
CA TRP A 61 1.75 5.06 -17.76
C TRP A 61 0.77 4.80 -16.63
N ALA A 62 0.78 3.62 -16.02
CA ALA A 62 -0.03 3.32 -14.85
C ALA A 62 0.33 4.23 -13.67
N ILE A 63 1.62 4.41 -13.36
CA ILE A 63 2.06 5.32 -12.28
C ILE A 63 1.69 6.78 -12.61
N VAL A 64 1.94 7.23 -13.84
CA VAL A 64 1.60 8.60 -14.26
C VAL A 64 0.09 8.84 -14.16
N ILE A 65 -0.74 7.97 -14.73
CA ILE A 65 -2.19 8.18 -14.77
C ILE A 65 -2.82 7.95 -13.41
N VAL A 66 -2.46 6.87 -12.71
CA VAL A 66 -3.08 6.50 -11.44
C VAL A 66 -2.53 7.35 -10.31
N VAL A 67 -1.23 7.30 -10.04
CA VAL A 67 -0.61 7.94 -8.86
C VAL A 67 -0.46 9.44 -9.04
N SER A 68 -0.15 9.92 -10.25
CA SER A 68 0.01 11.37 -10.46
C SER A 68 -1.31 12.04 -10.84
N VAL A 69 -1.86 11.70 -12.01
CA VAL A 69 -3.01 12.44 -12.56
C VAL A 69 -4.29 12.20 -11.76
N LYS A 70 -4.74 10.95 -11.62
CA LYS A 70 -5.99 10.61 -10.93
C LYS A 70 -5.94 11.02 -9.46
N TYR A 71 -4.85 10.70 -8.77
CA TYR A 71 -4.75 10.97 -7.34
C TYR A 71 -4.69 12.49 -7.06
N VAL A 72 -3.88 13.27 -7.76
CA VAL A 72 -3.79 14.72 -7.53
C VAL A 72 -5.06 15.46 -7.95
N LEU A 73 -5.63 15.11 -9.11
CA LEU A 73 -6.78 15.87 -9.65
C LEU A 73 -8.11 15.51 -8.99
N PHE A 74 -8.26 14.27 -8.52
CA PHE A 74 -9.54 13.77 -8.00
C PHE A 74 -9.44 13.36 -6.53
N VAL A 75 -8.55 12.42 -6.19
CA VAL A 75 -8.52 11.81 -4.85
C VAL A 75 -8.14 12.83 -3.77
N MET A 76 -7.13 13.67 -4.01
CA MET A 76 -6.69 14.71 -3.07
C MET A 76 -7.71 15.85 -2.91
N ARG A 77 -8.67 15.98 -3.84
CA ARG A 77 -9.79 16.93 -3.73
C ARG A 77 -11.01 16.35 -3.02
N ALA A 78 -11.05 15.04 -2.88
CA ALA A 78 -12.10 14.33 -2.20
C ALA A 78 -11.66 14.12 -0.74
N ASP A 79 -11.76 15.18 0.05
CA ASP A 79 -11.42 15.19 1.48
C ASP A 79 -12.65 15.49 2.36
N ASN A 80 -12.56 15.10 3.62
CA ASN A 80 -13.56 15.39 4.65
C ASN A 80 -12.91 16.20 5.78
N ASN A 81 -12.90 17.53 5.67
CA ASN A 81 -12.20 18.44 6.60
C ASN A 81 -10.70 18.15 6.71
N GLY A 82 -10.02 17.89 5.58
CA GLY A 82 -8.60 17.55 5.56
C GLY A 82 -8.28 16.08 5.86
N GLU A 83 -9.27 15.23 6.19
CA GLU A 83 -9.09 13.78 6.26
C GLU A 83 -9.41 13.12 4.90
N GLY A 84 -8.45 12.39 4.35
CA GLY A 84 -8.60 11.63 3.10
C GLY A 84 -8.89 10.15 3.33
N GLY A 85 -9.10 9.42 2.24
CA GLY A 85 -9.23 7.96 2.25
C GLY A 85 -10.65 7.44 2.30
N VAL A 86 -10.78 6.12 2.09
CA VAL A 86 -12.07 5.43 1.88
C VAL A 86 -13.00 5.61 3.08
N LEU A 87 -12.46 5.57 4.31
CA LEU A 87 -13.24 5.72 5.55
C LEU A 87 -13.71 7.16 5.77
N ALA A 88 -12.86 8.16 5.48
CA ALA A 88 -13.23 9.58 5.59
C ALA A 88 -14.29 9.96 4.56
N LEU A 89 -14.16 9.43 3.33
CA LEU A 89 -15.13 9.63 2.25
C LEU A 89 -16.45 8.89 2.51
N MET A 90 -16.40 7.70 3.10
CA MET A 90 -17.60 6.99 3.56
C MET A 90 -18.32 7.80 4.64
N ALA A 91 -17.60 8.36 5.61
CA ALA A 91 -18.18 9.20 6.66
C ALA A 91 -18.84 10.48 6.10
N LEU A 92 -18.19 11.14 5.13
CA LEU A 92 -18.76 12.31 4.43
C LEU A 92 -20.01 11.93 3.62
N ALA A 93 -19.95 10.83 2.87
CA ALA A 93 -21.07 10.37 2.06
C ALA A 93 -22.28 10.00 2.93
N MET A 94 -22.08 9.36 4.08
CA MET A 94 -23.16 9.06 5.03
C MET A 94 -23.81 10.33 5.62
N ARG A 95 -23.09 11.45 5.67
CA ARG A 95 -23.58 12.73 6.22
C ARG A 95 -24.42 13.53 5.21
N SER A 96 -24.16 13.37 3.92
CA SER A 96 -24.88 14.08 2.84
C SER A 96 -26.27 13.52 2.51
N PHE A 97 -26.60 12.29 2.94
CA PHE A 97 -27.89 11.67 2.62
C PHE A 97 -28.86 11.60 3.81
N ARG A 98 -30.15 11.85 3.53
CA ARG A 98 -31.23 11.69 4.50
C ARG A 98 -31.30 10.23 4.98
N ARG A 99 -31.14 10.03 6.29
CA ARG A 99 -31.29 8.75 7.01
C ARG A 99 -32.62 8.09 6.59
N LYS A 100 -32.56 6.89 5.98
CA LYS A 100 -33.66 6.04 5.43
C LYS A 100 -33.92 6.04 3.91
N SER A 101 -33.08 6.65 3.07
CA SER A 101 -33.18 6.44 1.60
C SER A 101 -32.49 5.15 1.15
N LYS A 102 -33.02 4.48 0.10
CA LYS A 102 -32.33 3.37 -0.60
C LYS A 102 -30.92 3.77 -1.07
N ALA A 103 -30.73 5.04 -1.44
CA ALA A 103 -29.43 5.59 -1.82
C ALA A 103 -28.42 5.57 -0.65
N ALA A 104 -28.87 5.87 0.56
CA ALA A 104 -28.01 5.82 1.76
C ALA A 104 -27.57 4.38 2.06
N ALA A 105 -28.46 3.40 1.88
CA ALA A 105 -28.13 1.98 2.04
C ALA A 105 -27.10 1.51 1.00
N LEU A 106 -27.26 1.89 -0.27
CA LEU A 106 -26.33 1.55 -1.35
C LEU A 106 -24.93 2.15 -1.09
N ILE A 107 -24.86 3.43 -0.71
CA ILE A 107 -23.59 4.11 -0.41
C ILE A 107 -22.89 3.50 0.79
N THR A 108 -23.65 3.13 1.83
CA THR A 108 -23.10 2.43 2.99
C THR A 108 -22.53 1.08 2.58
N ALA A 109 -23.23 0.31 1.75
CA ALA A 109 -22.74 -0.97 1.23
C ALA A 109 -21.47 -0.79 0.39
N LEU A 110 -21.41 0.22 -0.48
CA LEU A 110 -20.21 0.55 -1.27
C LEU A 110 -19.04 0.97 -0.38
N GLY A 111 -19.30 1.73 0.68
CA GLY A 111 -18.28 2.14 1.65
C GLY A 111 -17.73 0.96 2.46
N ILE A 112 -18.60 0.07 2.93
CA ILE A 112 -18.18 -1.17 3.60
C ILE A 112 -17.35 -2.03 2.65
N PHE A 113 -17.81 -2.20 1.41
CA PHE A 113 -17.10 -2.96 0.39
C PHE A 113 -15.69 -2.39 0.13
N GLY A 114 -15.59 -1.07 -0.07
CA GLY A 114 -14.29 -0.40 -0.22
C GLY A 114 -13.40 -0.54 1.01
N SER A 115 -13.97 -0.47 2.22
CA SER A 115 -13.22 -0.66 3.47
C SER A 115 -12.67 -2.08 3.61
N CYS A 116 -13.45 -3.09 3.23
CA CYS A 116 -12.99 -4.49 3.20
C CYS A 116 -11.87 -4.68 2.18
N MET A 117 -11.98 -4.07 1.00
CA MET A 117 -10.93 -4.15 -0.02
C MET A 117 -9.63 -3.48 0.46
N PHE A 118 -9.73 -2.32 1.10
CA PHE A 118 -8.58 -1.64 1.72
C PHE A 118 -7.95 -2.46 2.84
N TYR A 119 -8.76 -3.09 3.70
CA TYR A 119 -8.25 -3.95 4.77
C TYR A 119 -7.55 -5.20 4.22
N GLY A 120 -8.10 -5.79 3.14
CA GLY A 120 -7.46 -6.90 2.44
C GLY A 120 -6.09 -6.50 1.88
N ASP A 121 -6.02 -5.37 1.19
CA ASP A 121 -4.77 -4.83 0.64
C ASP A 121 -3.73 -4.56 1.75
N ALA A 122 -4.14 -3.94 2.86
CA ALA A 122 -3.27 -3.66 4.00
C ALA A 122 -2.64 -4.91 4.64
N VAL A 123 -3.32 -6.07 4.56
CA VAL A 123 -2.80 -7.34 5.07
C VAL A 123 -1.90 -8.04 4.04
N ILE A 124 -2.22 -7.92 2.74
CA ILE A 124 -1.51 -8.62 1.65
C ILE A 124 -0.17 -7.95 1.34
N THR A 125 -0.12 -6.62 1.31
CA THR A 125 1.07 -5.86 0.87
C THR A 125 2.33 -6.17 1.66
N PRO A 126 2.34 -6.24 3.02
CA PRO A 126 3.54 -6.62 3.77
C PRO A 126 4.03 -8.02 3.43
N ALA A 127 3.11 -8.97 3.22
CA ALA A 127 3.46 -10.34 2.88
C ALA A 127 4.10 -10.43 1.50
N ILE A 128 3.46 -9.87 0.46
CA ILE A 128 3.97 -9.93 -0.92
C ILE A 128 5.29 -9.16 -1.05
N SER A 129 5.39 -7.99 -0.42
CA SER A 129 6.60 -7.16 -0.49
C SER A 129 7.81 -7.85 0.14
N VAL A 130 7.66 -8.46 1.33
CA VAL A 130 8.76 -9.19 1.99
C VAL A 130 9.12 -10.45 1.20
N ILE A 131 8.14 -11.22 0.72
CA ILE A 131 8.40 -12.42 -0.10
C ILE A 131 9.18 -12.02 -1.36
N SER A 132 8.71 -10.99 -2.09
CA SER A 132 9.36 -10.53 -3.33
C SER A 132 10.78 -10.03 -3.10
N ALA A 133 11.04 -9.38 -1.96
CA ALA A 133 12.38 -8.94 -1.58
C ALA A 133 13.32 -10.12 -1.27
N VAL A 134 12.83 -11.13 -0.55
CA VAL A 134 13.61 -12.31 -0.17
C VAL A 134 13.85 -13.25 -1.36
N GLU A 135 12.89 -13.38 -2.28
CA GLU A 135 13.06 -14.16 -3.52
C GLU A 135 14.15 -13.58 -4.43
N GLY A 136 14.47 -12.28 -4.32
CA GLY A 136 15.64 -11.70 -4.98
C GLY A 136 16.96 -12.39 -4.61
N LEU A 137 17.01 -13.05 -3.44
CA LEU A 137 18.15 -13.84 -3.00
C LEU A 137 18.37 -15.10 -3.85
N GLU A 138 17.33 -15.68 -4.45
CA GLU A 138 17.46 -16.85 -5.32
C GLU A 138 18.25 -16.53 -6.59
N ILE A 139 18.14 -15.30 -7.07
CA ILE A 139 18.89 -14.81 -8.24
C ILE A 139 20.39 -14.71 -7.90
N ALA A 140 20.72 -14.26 -6.69
CA ALA A 140 22.11 -14.09 -6.25
C ALA A 140 22.75 -15.39 -5.73
N ALA A 141 21.98 -16.26 -5.09
CA ALA A 141 22.44 -17.49 -4.45
C ALA A 141 21.37 -18.60 -4.51
N PRO A 142 21.31 -19.37 -5.63
CA PRO A 142 20.26 -20.37 -5.85
C PRO A 142 20.19 -21.49 -4.80
N LYS A 143 21.28 -21.75 -4.08
CA LYS A 143 21.34 -22.75 -3.01
C LYS A 143 20.51 -22.37 -1.77
N LEU A 144 20.09 -21.11 -1.64
CA LEU A 144 19.33 -20.59 -0.50
C LEU A 144 17.80 -20.55 -0.75
N SER A 145 17.31 -21.04 -1.89
CA SER A 145 15.87 -21.04 -2.24
C SER A 145 14.96 -21.69 -1.18
N HIS A 146 15.40 -22.79 -0.58
CA HIS A 146 14.66 -23.47 0.49
C HIS A 146 14.50 -22.62 1.77
N LEU A 147 15.29 -21.56 1.94
CA LEU A 147 15.21 -20.65 3.09
C LEU A 147 14.30 -19.43 2.83
N VAL A 148 13.82 -19.20 1.61
CA VAL A 148 13.00 -18.02 1.25
C VAL A 148 11.74 -17.92 2.12
N LEU A 149 10.96 -19.00 2.18
CA LEU A 149 9.73 -19.04 2.98
C LEU A 149 10.00 -18.95 4.50
N PRO A 150 10.89 -19.77 5.10
CA PRO A 150 11.29 -19.62 6.51
C PRO A 150 11.78 -18.22 6.87
N LEU A 151 12.65 -17.63 6.04
CA LEU A 151 13.23 -16.32 6.28
C LEU A 151 12.17 -15.22 6.20
N THR A 152 11.25 -15.29 5.24
CA THR A 152 10.12 -14.35 5.14
C THR A 152 9.27 -14.39 6.40
N MET A 153 8.92 -15.58 6.91
CA MET A 153 8.16 -15.72 8.15
C MET A 153 8.90 -15.09 9.35
N VAL A 154 10.21 -15.34 9.46
CA VAL A 154 11.04 -14.75 10.52
C VAL A 154 11.07 -13.22 10.42
N ILE A 155 11.23 -12.67 9.21
CA ILE A 155 11.23 -11.22 8.98
C ILE A 155 9.88 -10.62 9.37
N LEU A 156 8.76 -11.20 8.92
CA LEU A 156 7.43 -10.69 9.26
C LEU A 156 7.17 -10.73 10.76
N ILE A 157 7.49 -11.84 11.43
CA ILE A 157 7.34 -11.96 12.89
C ILE A 157 8.20 -10.91 13.60
N ALA A 158 9.46 -10.74 13.20
CA ALA A 158 10.35 -9.76 13.81
C ALA A 158 9.86 -8.32 13.59
N LEU A 159 9.45 -7.96 12.37
CA LEU A 159 8.92 -6.64 12.03
C LEU A 159 7.66 -6.33 12.84
N PHE A 160 6.68 -7.23 12.88
CA PHE A 160 5.45 -7.03 13.66
C PHE A 160 5.71 -7.03 15.17
N TRP A 161 6.69 -7.80 15.64
CA TRP A 161 7.09 -7.78 17.05
C TRP A 161 7.73 -6.46 17.46
N ILE A 162 8.56 -5.86 16.60
CA ILE A 162 9.13 -4.53 16.83
C ILE A 162 8.04 -3.45 16.75
N GLN A 163 7.18 -3.50 15.74
CA GLN A 163 6.08 -2.54 15.55
C GLN A 163 5.09 -2.53 16.73
N ARG A 164 4.88 -3.68 17.39
CA ARG A 164 4.05 -3.78 18.61
C ARG A 164 4.49 -2.83 19.72
N HIS A 165 5.78 -2.51 19.82
CA HIS A 165 6.31 -1.65 20.90
C HIS A 165 6.11 -0.15 20.63
N GLY A 166 5.54 0.21 19.47
CA GLY A 166 5.26 1.58 19.07
C GLY A 166 6.47 2.28 18.49
N THR A 167 6.29 2.98 17.37
CA THR A 167 7.26 3.94 16.83
C THR A 167 6.95 5.31 17.44
N ALA A 168 7.56 5.62 18.59
CA ALA A 168 7.46 6.92 19.28
C ALA A 168 8.84 7.58 19.40
#